data_AF-A0AAW8APT1-F1
#
_entry.id   AF-A0AAW8APT1-F1
#
_cell.length_a   1.000
_cell.length_b   1.000
_cell.length_c   1.000
_cell.angle_alpha   90.00
_cell.angle_beta   90.00
_cell.angle_gamma   90.00
#
_symmetry.space_group_name_H-M   'P 1'
#
loop_
_entity.id
_entity.type
_entity.pdbx_description
1 polymer ?
#
loop_
_entity_poly.entity_id
_entity_poly.type
_entity_poly.pdbx_seq_one_letter_code
_entity_poly.pdbx_strand_id
1 'polypeptide(L)'
;YQQQRGSNTAWTWEHQAMTRARFVLGSDDLQARFDAVREAVITAPRDASALRDEIVAMRERVRGAHPVRGGLFDVKHSPGGMVDVEFAVQYL
;
A
#
# COMPACT_ATOMS: atom_id res chain seq x y z
N TYR A 1 -0.39 13.26 -2.14
CA TYR A 1 -1.69 12.56 -2.30
C TYR A 1 -2.69 12.76 -1.14
N GLN A 2 -2.31 12.74 0.15
CA GLN A 2 -3.25 13.01 1.26
C GLN A 2 -3.56 14.50 1.41
N GLN A 3 -4.84 14.85 1.62
CA GLN A 3 -5.30 16.24 1.64
C GLN A 3 -4.90 17.03 2.90
N GLN A 4 -4.50 16.36 3.99
CA GLN A 4 -4.13 16.98 5.26
C GLN A 4 -2.83 16.38 5.84
N ARG A 5 -1.72 16.51 5.10
CA ARG A 5 -0.43 15.90 5.44
C ARG A 5 0.31 16.49 6.66
N GLY A 6 -0.30 17.46 7.37
CA GLY A 6 0.38 18.27 8.39
C GLY A 6 0.90 17.47 9.61
N SER A 7 0.14 16.48 10.09
CA SER A 7 0.52 15.66 11.26
C SER A 7 0.99 14.24 10.91
N ASN A 8 0.93 13.86 9.63
CA ASN A 8 1.19 12.49 9.18
C ASN A 8 2.42 12.44 8.26
N THR A 9 3.53 11.97 8.81
CA THR A 9 4.83 11.84 8.12
C THR A 9 4.94 10.59 7.26
N ALA A 10 3.92 9.72 7.27
CA ALA A 10 3.99 8.45 6.56
C ALA A 10 3.96 8.63 5.02
N TRP A 11 4.73 7.78 4.36
CA TRP A 11 4.80 7.66 2.91
C TRP A 11 3.63 6.81 2.40
N THR A 12 3.30 6.98 1.12
CA THR A 12 2.20 6.26 0.45
C THR A 12 2.29 4.75 0.59
N TRP A 13 3.50 4.21 0.50
CA TRP A 13 3.75 2.77 0.66
C TRP A 13 3.47 2.27 2.09
N GLU A 14 3.63 3.10 3.12
CA GLU A 14 3.31 2.75 4.51
C GLU A 14 1.80 2.66 4.70
N HIS A 15 1.05 3.57 4.09
CA HIS A 15 -0.41 3.48 4.06
C HIS A 15 -0.92 2.32 3.20
N GLN A 16 -0.25 1.99 2.09
CA GLN A 16 -0.54 0.77 1.34
C GLN A 16 -0.34 -0.48 2.21
N ALA A 17 0.75 -0.55 2.98
CA ALA A 17 0.98 -1.66 3.90
C ALA A 17 -0.12 -1.79 4.97
N MET A 18 -0.71 -0.67 5.40
CA MET A 18 -1.78 -0.65 6.39
C MET A 18 -3.07 -1.34 5.94
N THR A 19 -3.34 -1.39 4.63
CA THR A 19 -4.50 -2.13 4.08
C THR A 19 -4.46 -3.62 4.45
N ARG A 20 -3.27 -4.20 4.53
CA ARG A 20 -3.04 -5.61 4.87
C ARG A 20 -2.78 -5.85 6.35
N ALA A 21 -2.48 -4.80 7.11
CA ALA A 21 -2.23 -4.92 8.53
C ALA A 21 -3.48 -5.39 9.25
N ARG A 22 -3.30 -6.22 10.29
CA ARG A 22 -4.37 -6.66 11.18
C ARG A 22 -3.79 -6.87 12.58
N PHE A 23 -4.62 -6.68 13.59
CA PHE A 23 -4.24 -7.07 14.94
C PHE A 23 -4.10 -8.60 15.01
N VAL A 24 -3.01 -9.09 15.59
CA VAL A 24 -2.73 -10.53 15.69
C VAL A 24 -2.72 -11.00 17.14
N LEU A 25 -2.23 -10.18 18.07
CA LEU A 25 -2.08 -10.53 19.48
C LEU A 25 -1.95 -9.29 20.36
N GLY A 26 -2.57 -9.32 21.54
CA GLY A 26 -2.47 -8.32 22.60
C GLY A 26 -3.77 -8.25 23.39
N SER A 27 -3.97 -7.21 24.21
CA SER A 27 -5.21 -6.99 24.95
C SER A 27 -6.32 -6.42 24.05
N ASP A 28 -7.57 -6.63 24.45
CA ASP A 28 -8.75 -6.10 23.74
C ASP A 28 -8.73 -4.57 23.63
N ASP A 29 -8.26 -3.86 24.67
CA ASP A 29 -8.08 -2.40 24.62
C ASP A 29 -7.09 -1.98 23.52
N LEU A 30 -5.99 -2.71 23.39
CA LEU A 30 -4.99 -2.43 22.36
C LEU A 30 -5.53 -2.74 20.96
N GLN A 31 -6.29 -3.82 20.82
CA GLN A 31 -6.96 -4.16 19.55
C GLN A 31 -7.87 -3.02 19.09
N ALA A 32 -8.76 -2.55 19.97
CA ALA A 32 -9.70 -1.48 19.65
C ALA A 32 -8.96 -0.20 19.19
N ARG A 33 -7.86 0.14 19.86
CA ARG A 33 -7.02 1.29 19.52
C ARG A 33 -6.29 1.11 18.19
N PHE A 34 -5.77 -0.09 17.92
CA PHE A 34 -5.14 -0.40 16.63
C PHE A 34 -6.14 -0.30 15.48
N ASP A 35 -7.32 -0.89 15.63
CA ASP A 35 -8.35 -0.92 14.60
C ASP A 35 -8.85 0.50 14.27
N ALA A 36 -9.04 1.35 15.29
CA ALA A 36 -9.40 2.75 15.12
C ALA A 36 -8.35 3.54 14.31
N VAL A 37 -7.06 3.33 14.60
CA VAL A 37 -5.97 3.98 13.84
C VAL A 37 -5.92 3.47 12.41
N ARG A 38 -6.01 2.15 12.22
CA ARG A 38 -6.01 1.54 10.88
C ARG A 38 -7.18 2.06 10.04
N GLU A 39 -8.38 2.14 10.60
CA GLU A 39 -9.56 2.66 9.93
C GLU A 39 -9.38 4.13 9.55
N ALA A 40 -8.88 4.97 10.46
CA ALA A 40 -8.60 6.38 10.18
C ALA A 40 -7.57 6.55 9.05
N VAL A 41 -6.54 5.70 9.00
CA VAL A 41 -5.56 5.71 7.90
C VAL A 41 -6.19 5.30 6.58
N ILE A 42 -6.93 4.19 6.54
CA ILE A 42 -7.48 3.65 5.28
C ILE A 42 -8.58 4.57 4.72
N THR A 43 -9.40 5.18 5.57
CA THR A 43 -10.53 6.04 5.15
C THR A 43 -10.14 7.51 4.93
N ALA A 44 -8.90 7.90 5.23
CA ALA A 44 -8.44 9.27 5.04
C ALA A 44 -8.68 9.80 3.61
N PRO A 45 -9.14 11.06 3.44
CA PRO A 45 -9.37 11.63 2.13
C PRO A 45 -8.06 11.79 1.35
N ARG A 46 -8.08 11.41 0.07
CA ARG A 46 -6.93 11.42 -0.83
C ARG A 46 -7.30 12.08 -2.16
N ASP A 47 -6.34 12.79 -2.74
CA ASP A 47 -6.36 13.14 -4.15
C ASP A 47 -6.07 11.88 -4.97
N ALA A 48 -7.09 11.40 -5.69
CA ALA A 48 -7.03 10.16 -6.46
C ALA A 48 -6.00 10.20 -7.59
N SER A 49 -5.77 11.36 -8.22
CA SER A 49 -4.78 11.50 -9.29
C SER A 49 -3.37 11.44 -8.72
N ALA A 50 -3.09 12.25 -7.70
CA ALA A 50 -1.79 12.24 -7.06
C ALA A 50 -1.46 10.87 -6.42
N LEU A 51 -2.44 10.20 -5.82
CA LEU A 51 -2.27 8.86 -5.26
C LEU A 51 -1.87 7.84 -6.34
N ARG A 52 -2.61 7.83 -7.46
CA ARG A 52 -2.34 6.92 -8.57
C ARG A 52 -0.90 7.09 -9.06
N ASP A 53 -0.47 8.32 -9.27
CA ASP A 53 0.86 8.62 -9.80
C ASP A 53 1.96 8.15 -8.83
N GLU A 54 1.75 8.32 -7.52
CA GLU A 54 2.69 7.82 -6.49
C GLU A 54 2.73 6.28 -6.42
N ILE A 55 1.59 5.61 -6.55
CA ILE A 55 1.52 4.13 -6.57
C ILE A 55 2.22 3.56 -7.80
N VAL A 56 1.98 4.13 -8.98
CA VAL A 56 2.66 3.71 -10.23
C VAL A 56 4.17 3.92 -10.12
N ALA A 57 4.61 5.09 -9.63
CA ALA A 57 6.03 5.36 -9.43
C ALA A 57 6.68 4.36 -8.46
N MET A 58 5.99 4.00 -7.38
CA MET A 58 6.49 2.98 -6.45
C MET A 58 6.54 1.59 -7.11
N ARG A 59 5.51 1.22 -7.87
CA ARG A 59 5.45 -0.08 -8.56
C ARG A 59 6.62 -0.25 -9.53
N GLU A 60 6.95 0.78 -10.28
CA GLU A 60 8.06 0.76 -11.22
C GLU A 60 9.43 0.66 -10.53
N ARG A 61 9.61 1.29 -9.36
CA ARG A 61 10.80 1.10 -8.54
C ARG A 61 10.95 -0.35 -8.07
N VAL A 62 9.87 -0.95 -7.57
CA VAL A 62 9.84 -2.38 -7.18
C VAL A 62 10.14 -3.28 -8.38
N ARG A 63 9.60 -2.96 -9.56
CA ARG A 63 9.87 -3.71 -10.81
C ARG A 63 11.36 -3.69 -11.15
N GLY A 64 11.98 -2.51 -11.10
CA GLY A 64 13.41 -2.35 -11.38
C GLY A 64 14.31 -3.09 -10.39
N ALA A 65 13.89 -3.23 -9.13
CA ALA A 65 14.63 -3.98 -8.11
C ALA A 65 14.51 -5.51 -8.24
N HIS A 66 13.53 -6.01 -8.99
CA HIS A 66 13.26 -7.44 -9.18
C HIS A 66 13.27 -7.82 -10.67
N PRO A 67 14.43 -7.79 -11.34
CA PRO A 67 14.51 -8.15 -12.76
C PRO A 67 14.15 -9.62 -12.98
N VAL A 68 13.19 -9.85 -13.87
CA VAL A 68 12.77 -11.19 -14.30
C VAL A 68 13.56 -11.57 -15.55
N ARG A 69 14.04 -12.82 -15.61
CA ARG A 69 14.76 -13.33 -16.79
C ARG A 69 13.83 -13.36 -18.01
N GLY A 70 14.35 -12.94 -19.16
CA GLY A 70 13.61 -12.96 -20.42
C GLY A 70 13.11 -14.37 -20.79
N GLY A 71 11.90 -14.44 -21.36
CA GLY A 71 11.25 -15.69 -21.74
C GLY A 71 10.61 -16.46 -20.58
N LEU A 72 10.72 -15.96 -19.34
CA LEU A 72 10.07 -16.53 -18.16
C LEU A 72 9.03 -15.56 -17.59
N PHE A 73 8.02 -16.14 -16.95
CA PHE A 73 7.02 -15.41 -16.19
C PHE A 73 7.21 -15.68 -14.70
N ASP A 74 7.49 -14.63 -13.94
CA ASP A 74 7.52 -14.67 -12.48
C ASP A 74 6.12 -14.31 -11.95
N VAL A 75 5.50 -15.28 -11.29
CA VAL A 75 4.13 -15.15 -10.76
C VAL A 75 3.97 -13.93 -9.85
N LYS A 76 5.03 -13.48 -9.18
CA LYS A 76 5.00 -12.37 -8.24
C LYS A 76 5.32 -11.03 -8.93
N HIS A 77 6.41 -10.96 -9.70
CA HIS A 77 7.03 -9.68 -10.10
C HIS A 77 6.84 -9.30 -11.57
N SER A 78 6.49 -10.25 -12.45
CA SER A 78 6.23 -9.96 -13.87
C SER A 78 5.03 -9.00 -14.03
N PRO A 79 4.95 -8.25 -15.16
CA PRO A 79 3.73 -7.53 -15.51
C PRO A 79 2.51 -8.47 -15.48
N GLY A 80 1.44 -8.05 -14.81
CA GLY A 80 0.26 -8.87 -14.54
C GLY A 80 0.40 -9.91 -13.42
N GLY A 81 1.54 -9.94 -12.72
CA GLY A 81 1.76 -10.82 -11.58
C GLY A 81 1.08 -10.35 -10.29
N MET A 82 1.28 -11.11 -9.21
CA MET A 82 0.61 -10.86 -7.92
C MET A 82 0.87 -9.45 -7.37
N VAL A 83 2.05 -8.88 -7.56
CA VAL A 83 2.37 -7.52 -7.06
C VAL A 83 1.57 -6.45 -7.82
N ASP A 84 1.27 -6.66 -9.11
CA ASP A 84 0.42 -5.72 -9.86
C ASP A 84 -1.01 -5.74 -9.29
N VAL A 85 -1.53 -6.93 -8.96
CA VAL A 85 -2.84 -7.07 -8.32
C VAL A 85 -2.85 -6.44 -6.92
N GLU A 86 -1.81 -6.66 -6.12
CA GLU A 86 -1.68 -6.05 -4.79
C GLU A 86 -1.73 -4.53 -4.88
N PHE A 87 -0.94 -3.92 -5.76
CA PHE A 87 -0.91 -2.46 -5.92
C PHE A 87 -2.24 -1.90 -6.43
N ALA A 88 -2.92 -2.61 -7.35
CA ALA A 88 -4.22 -2.20 -7.86
C ALA A 88 -5.30 -2.24 -6.78
N VAL A 89 -5.38 -3.32 -5.99
CA VAL A 89 -6.37 -3.46 -4.92
C VAL A 89 -6.11 -2.48 -3.77
N GLN A 90 -4.84 -2.19 -3.46
CA GLN A 90 -4.49 -1.21 -2.41
C GLN A 90 -4.73 0.24 -2.81
N TYR A 91 -4.87 0.51 -4.12
CA TYR A 91 -5.23 1.83 -4.63
C TYR A 91 -6.73 2.13 -4.52
N LEU A 92 -7.56 1.12 -4.78
CA LEU A 92 -9.02 1.20 -4.78
C LEU A 92 -9.59 1.29 -3.36
#